data_AF-A0A059DVU8-F1
#
_entry.id   AF-A0A059DVU8-F1
#
_cell.length_a   1.000
_cell.length_b   1.000
_cell.length_c   1.000
_cell.angle_alpha   90.00
_cell.angle_beta   90.00
_cell.angle_gamma   90.00
#
_symmetry.space_group_name_H-M   'P 1'
#
loop_
_entity.id
_entity.type
_entity.pdbx_description
1 polymer ?
#
loop_
_entity_poly.entity_id
_entity_poly.type
_entity_poly.pdbx_seq_one_letter_code
_entity_poly.pdbx_strand_id
1 'polypeptide(L)'
;MNGLPTHDHITGLGAAVVLLITVFVFSAGYAGQKLYGHFVVPEWVGQTIVVGLFVAFALFMLFSRLLNFGLISSSVGLLRRLLSPLDPLGRLLSRVDAWLVFIVAPTAGATLRTVPFRYFVLLSHIVLASWFAWFGPAPFGLAGTAWAILVVVAVNRRWSWIETERAKTLNEPDRQSLNSIELDEDLRDEAIWSILLLMLILPIGMRQFELMFPGASVFQIENGAINRLDAWTGFFGVELLKALPFLDWADIYQAQGQTRVSIGSAVSMHVLLLARAMIDLVFLSALVQAIAISVSLSRNRRDFLAERPGIDRLDERIEQAELTKLAYLQNGEFKFRPEIQNFLHYNTKRLSILRSRAKEGSRLLAVIVEIFRISQKRYYPPIEQLLEVTARKKVNQGELNSVLTELEEYGDFDLQSLMIARRQLNWKAGVEAERQRLVGIILRKTDLTPEREKELADILIGDQADSLNSIRVMVVQTLAQNAQRNPDNILYLSDARDSDRSKIVRDKVKRAMQQFGLVAVPQVHQQVG
;
A
#
# COMPACT_ATOMS: atom_id res chain seq x y z
N MET A 1 39.94 26.12 9.12
CA MET A 1 40.00 25.58 10.48
C MET A 1 38.95 24.49 10.62
N ASN A 2 39.42 23.25 10.69
CA ASN A 2 38.82 22.02 11.21
C ASN A 2 37.29 21.93 11.23
N GLY A 3 36.69 21.56 10.09
CA GLY A 3 35.37 20.92 10.07
C GLY A 3 35.50 19.48 10.54
N LEU A 4 35.40 19.26 11.85
CA LEU A 4 35.17 17.93 12.40
C LEU A 4 33.90 17.37 11.76
N PRO A 5 33.89 16.12 11.26
CA PRO A 5 32.64 15.49 10.87
C PRO A 5 31.76 15.42 12.12
N THR A 6 30.65 16.13 12.13
CA THR A 6 29.62 15.96 13.16
C THR A 6 29.10 14.54 13.02
N HIS A 7 29.61 13.66 13.86
CA HIS A 7 29.12 12.31 14.03
C HIS A 7 27.70 12.37 14.64
N ASP A 8 26.69 12.65 13.81
CA ASP A 8 25.30 12.28 14.07
C ASP A 8 25.14 10.76 13.83
N HIS A 9 26.05 9.98 14.42
CA HIS A 9 26.07 8.53 14.36
C HIS A 9 25.71 8.02 15.74
N ILE A 10 24.41 8.05 15.98
CA ILE A 10 23.59 7.21 16.85
C ILE A 10 22.37 8.09 17.14
N THR A 11 21.35 7.96 16.28
CA THR A 11 20.04 8.55 16.57
C THR A 11 19.52 7.96 17.90
N GLY A 12 18.64 8.68 18.60
CA GLY A 12 18.13 8.26 19.91
C GLY A 12 17.58 6.83 19.98
N LEU A 13 17.16 6.25 18.85
CA LEU A 13 16.76 4.85 18.74
C LEU A 13 17.95 3.87 18.68
N GLY A 14 19.04 4.21 18.00
CA GLY A 14 20.28 3.43 18.05
C GLY A 14 20.86 3.43 19.46
N ALA A 15 20.81 4.57 20.15
CA ALA A 15 21.17 4.66 21.55
C ALA A 15 20.21 3.84 22.41
N ALA A 16 18.90 3.86 22.12
CA ALA A 16 17.91 3.06 22.84
C ALA A 16 18.10 1.55 22.63
N VAL A 17 18.40 1.08 21.41
CA VAL A 17 18.67 -0.35 21.13
C VAL A 17 19.96 -0.79 21.81
N VAL A 18 21.03 0.01 21.70
CA VAL A 18 22.29 -0.26 22.40
C VAL A 18 22.07 -0.24 23.91
N LEU A 19 21.29 0.71 24.44
CA LEU A 19 20.94 0.77 25.86
C LEU A 19 20.09 -0.45 26.27
N LEU A 20 19.14 -0.89 25.46
CA LEU A 20 18.26 -2.03 25.76
C LEU A 20 19.06 -3.34 25.74
N ILE A 21 19.95 -3.53 24.77
CA ILE A 21 20.90 -4.66 24.73
C ILE A 21 21.86 -4.57 25.93
N THR A 22 22.39 -3.40 26.25
CA THR A 22 23.30 -3.20 27.39
C THR A 22 22.60 -3.49 28.71
N VAL A 23 21.38 -2.99 28.91
CA VAL A 23 20.53 -3.26 30.08
C VAL A 23 20.21 -4.76 30.15
N PHE A 24 19.89 -5.41 29.03
CA PHE A 24 19.64 -6.84 28.98
C PHE A 24 20.88 -7.64 29.41
N VAL A 25 22.05 -7.37 28.81
CA VAL A 25 23.31 -8.04 29.14
C VAL A 25 23.73 -7.78 30.58
N PHE A 26 23.60 -6.55 31.09
CA PHE A 26 23.87 -6.24 32.50
C PHE A 26 22.89 -6.92 33.44
N SER A 27 21.60 -6.98 33.09
CA SER A 27 20.58 -7.66 33.91
C SER A 27 20.80 -9.17 33.93
N ALA A 28 21.13 -9.76 32.78
CA ALA A 28 21.50 -11.17 32.66
C ALA A 28 22.80 -11.49 33.42
N GLY A 29 23.82 -10.62 33.32
CA GLY A 29 25.08 -10.76 34.06
C GLY A 29 24.91 -10.59 35.57
N TYR A 30 24.12 -9.62 36.01
CA TYR A 30 23.80 -9.40 37.42
C TYR A 30 23.00 -10.58 37.99
N ALA A 31 22.00 -11.07 37.25
CA ALA A 31 21.24 -12.25 37.62
C ALA A 31 22.13 -13.49 37.68
N GLY A 32 23.00 -13.69 36.68
CA GLY A 32 23.95 -14.80 36.63
C GLY A 32 24.96 -14.78 37.78
N GLN A 33 25.45 -13.60 38.19
CA GLN A 33 26.36 -13.46 39.33
C GLN A 33 25.67 -13.71 40.68
N LYS A 34 24.41 -13.33 40.86
CA LYS A 34 23.68 -13.55 42.11
C LYS A 34 23.11 -14.96 42.25
N LEU A 35 22.79 -15.64 41.15
CA LEU A 35 22.00 -16.88 41.16
C LEU A 35 22.81 -18.15 40.87
N TYR A 36 24.15 -18.07 40.80
CA TYR A 36 25.12 -19.19 40.74
C TYR A 36 24.51 -20.53 40.27
N GLY A 37 24.25 -20.64 38.96
CA GLY A 37 23.94 -21.90 38.30
C GLY A 37 22.48 -22.36 38.26
N HIS A 38 21.53 -21.66 38.91
CA HIS A 38 20.11 -22.02 38.82
C HIS A 38 19.23 -20.82 38.49
N PHE A 39 19.40 -20.26 37.29
CA PHE A 39 18.51 -19.22 36.78
C PHE A 39 17.22 -19.87 36.25
N VAL A 40 16.13 -19.76 37.00
CA VAL A 40 14.82 -20.28 36.56
C VAL A 40 13.99 -19.15 35.97
N VAL A 41 13.60 -19.29 34.70
CA VAL A 41 12.71 -18.38 34.00
C VAL A 41 11.27 -18.85 34.23
N PRO A 42 10.44 -18.09 34.96
CA PRO A 42 9.05 -18.46 35.19
C PRO A 42 8.19 -18.22 33.95
N GLU A 43 7.14 -19.02 33.78
CA GLU A 43 6.26 -18.99 32.60
C GLU A 43 5.65 -17.62 32.28
N TRP A 44 5.32 -16.81 33.29
CA TRP A 44 4.77 -15.47 33.10
C TRP A 44 5.76 -14.52 32.40
N VAL A 45 7.08 -14.74 32.57
CA VAL A 45 8.10 -13.99 31.83
C VAL A 45 8.05 -14.35 30.35
N GLY A 46 7.84 -15.62 30.01
CA GLY A 46 7.62 -16.06 28.62
C GLY A 46 6.40 -15.38 27.99
N GLN A 47 5.27 -15.32 28.71
CA GLN A 47 4.07 -14.60 28.27
C GLN A 47 4.35 -13.10 28.06
N THR A 48 5.10 -12.50 28.99
CA THR A 48 5.48 -11.07 28.94
C THR A 48 6.38 -10.78 27.75
N ILE A 49 7.22 -11.73 27.35
CA ILE A 49 8.11 -11.60 26.19
C ILE A 49 7.34 -11.74 24.88
N VAL A 50 6.40 -12.67 24.79
CA VAL A 50 5.52 -12.77 23.61
C VAL A 50 4.73 -11.47 23.44
N VAL A 51 4.10 -10.98 24.50
CA VAL A 51 3.34 -9.71 24.47
C VAL A 51 4.28 -8.52 24.23
N GLY A 52 5.43 -8.49 24.90
CA GLY A 52 6.41 -7.41 24.82
C GLY A 52 7.05 -7.31 23.44
N LEU A 53 7.43 -8.43 22.82
CA LEU A 53 7.88 -8.47 21.43
C LEU A 53 6.77 -8.05 20.48
N PHE A 54 5.55 -8.55 20.68
CA PHE A 54 4.41 -8.15 19.86
C PHE A 54 4.16 -6.64 19.91
N VAL A 55 4.15 -6.05 21.12
CA VAL A 55 3.96 -4.61 21.33
C VAL A 55 5.14 -3.81 20.83
N ALA A 56 6.38 -4.22 21.12
CA ALA A 56 7.59 -3.52 20.65
C ALA A 56 7.66 -3.50 19.12
N PHE A 57 7.31 -4.59 18.45
CA PHE A 57 7.26 -4.67 17.01
C PHE A 57 6.11 -3.84 16.44
N ALA A 58 4.92 -3.89 17.04
CA ALA A 58 3.79 -3.05 16.65
C ALA A 58 4.10 -1.55 16.81
N LEU A 59 4.75 -1.16 17.92
CA LEU A 59 5.18 0.22 18.19
C LEU A 59 6.32 0.66 17.25
N PHE A 60 7.37 -0.16 17.08
CA PHE A 60 8.44 0.11 16.13
C PHE A 60 7.88 0.37 14.72
N MET A 61 6.80 -0.32 14.35
CA MET A 61 6.18 -0.19 13.04
C MET A 61 5.24 1.01 12.92
N LEU A 62 4.43 1.31 13.93
CA LEU A 62 3.66 2.57 14.00
C LEU A 62 4.57 3.80 13.93
N PHE A 63 5.76 3.73 14.52
CA PHE A 63 6.78 4.78 14.49
C PHE A 63 7.74 4.71 13.29
N SER A 64 7.68 3.65 12.48
CA SER A 64 8.57 3.48 11.31
C SER A 64 8.31 4.47 10.17
N ARG A 65 7.24 5.28 10.24
CA ARG A 65 7.04 6.47 9.40
C ARG A 65 8.11 7.56 9.65
N LEU A 66 8.92 7.44 10.70
CA LEU A 66 9.96 8.42 11.08
C LEU A 66 11.40 7.92 10.93
N LEU A 67 11.63 6.69 10.46
CA LEU A 67 12.94 6.04 10.54
C LEU A 67 13.70 6.10 9.21
N ASN A 68 14.50 7.16 9.04
CA ASN A 68 15.62 7.17 8.11
C ASN A 68 16.81 6.46 8.76
N PHE A 69 17.06 5.21 8.37
CA PHE A 69 18.34 4.55 8.61
C PHE A 69 19.12 4.48 7.31
N GLY A 70 20.43 4.66 7.40
CA GLY A 70 21.37 4.29 6.37
C GLY A 70 22.48 3.49 7.02
N LEU A 71 22.80 2.32 6.47
CA LEU A 71 24.13 1.70 6.50
C LEU A 71 24.15 0.38 5.71
N ILE A 72 25.25 0.24 4.96
CA ILE A 72 25.86 -0.95 4.34
C ILE A 72 25.30 -1.43 2.99
N SER A 73 26.13 -1.24 1.97
CA SER A 73 26.04 -1.85 0.64
C SER A 73 27.33 -2.63 0.35
N SER A 74 27.27 -3.96 0.31
CA SER A 74 28.15 -4.83 -0.50
C SER A 74 28.06 -6.29 -0.01
N SER A 75 27.25 -7.13 -0.68
CA SER A 75 27.35 -8.60 -0.58
C SER A 75 26.42 -9.41 -1.51
N VAL A 76 25.87 -8.82 -2.59
CA VAL A 76 24.91 -9.54 -3.47
C VAL A 76 25.59 -10.32 -4.61
N GLY A 77 26.81 -9.92 -5.02
CA GLY A 77 27.49 -10.52 -6.18
C GLY A 77 28.05 -11.93 -5.97
N LEU A 78 28.39 -12.28 -4.73
CA LEU A 78 29.09 -13.54 -4.38
C LEU A 78 28.10 -14.70 -4.18
N LEU A 79 26.92 -14.41 -3.60
CA LEU A 79 25.81 -15.37 -3.42
C LEU A 79 25.25 -15.90 -4.75
N ARG A 80 25.21 -15.05 -5.78
CA ARG A 80 24.65 -15.40 -7.09
C ARG A 80 25.50 -16.41 -7.87
N ARG A 81 26.81 -16.51 -7.57
CA ARG A 81 27.72 -17.49 -8.18
C ARG A 81 27.75 -18.83 -7.45
N LEU A 82 27.41 -18.86 -6.15
CA LEU A 82 27.38 -20.07 -5.33
C LEU A 82 26.11 -20.92 -5.51
N LEU A 83 25.01 -20.32 -5.97
CA LEU A 83 23.68 -20.95 -6.05
C LEU A 83 23.28 -21.44 -7.46
N SER A 84 24.15 -21.31 -8.46
CA SER A 84 23.89 -21.75 -9.84
C SER A 84 23.61 -23.26 -10.05
N PRO A 85 24.07 -24.21 -9.22
CA PRO A 85 23.73 -25.62 -9.42
C PRO A 85 22.29 -25.99 -8.98
N LEU A 86 21.49 -25.05 -8.44
CA LEU A 86 20.13 -25.29 -7.93
C LEU A 86 19.00 -24.88 -8.91
N ASP A 87 19.32 -24.56 -10.17
CA ASP A 87 18.36 -24.11 -11.20
C ASP A 87 17.07 -24.97 -11.37
N PRO A 88 17.08 -26.31 -11.30
CA PRO A 88 15.84 -27.09 -11.37
C PRO A 88 14.96 -26.92 -10.11
N LEU A 89 15.55 -26.78 -8.92
CA LEU A 89 14.83 -26.42 -7.69
C LEU A 89 14.29 -24.99 -7.78
N GLY A 90 15.04 -24.08 -8.42
CA GLY A 90 14.60 -22.70 -8.68
C GLY A 90 13.32 -22.62 -9.50
N ARG A 91 13.12 -23.49 -10.50
CA ARG A 91 11.89 -23.54 -11.30
C ARG A 91 10.67 -24.04 -10.50
N LEU A 92 10.86 -25.04 -9.64
CA LEU A 92 9.79 -25.52 -8.78
C LEU A 92 9.42 -24.50 -7.70
N LEU A 93 10.42 -23.91 -7.04
CA LEU A 93 10.24 -22.83 -6.08
C LEU A 93 9.57 -21.60 -6.72
N SER A 94 9.91 -21.27 -7.96
CA SER A 94 9.25 -20.17 -8.69
C SER A 94 7.77 -20.43 -8.96
N ARG A 95 7.36 -21.68 -9.22
CA ARG A 95 5.93 -22.02 -9.37
C ARG A 95 5.18 -21.93 -8.05
N VAL A 96 5.79 -22.44 -6.96
CA VAL A 96 5.22 -22.32 -5.61
C VAL A 96 5.10 -20.85 -5.23
N ASP A 97 6.12 -20.05 -5.50
CA ASP A 97 6.12 -18.62 -5.23
C ASP A 97 5.03 -17.89 -6.04
N ALA A 98 4.88 -18.20 -7.34
CA ALA A 98 3.81 -17.66 -8.14
C ALA A 98 2.42 -18.06 -7.61
N TRP A 99 2.23 -19.31 -7.20
CA TRP A 99 0.98 -19.78 -6.60
C TRP A 99 0.66 -19.04 -5.28
N LEU A 100 1.67 -18.82 -4.42
CA LEU A 100 1.51 -18.03 -3.21
C LEU A 100 1.10 -16.58 -3.51
N VAL A 101 1.77 -15.93 -4.47
CA VAL A 101 1.59 -14.51 -4.79
C VAL A 101 0.29 -14.22 -5.55
N PHE A 102 -0.07 -15.07 -6.51
CA PHE A 102 -1.19 -14.85 -7.42
C PHE A 102 -2.47 -15.59 -7.05
N ILE A 103 -2.43 -16.55 -6.13
CA ILE A 103 -3.63 -17.31 -5.71
C ILE A 103 -3.88 -17.15 -4.21
N VAL A 104 -2.92 -17.52 -3.37
CA VAL A 104 -3.13 -17.54 -1.91
C VAL A 104 -3.26 -16.12 -1.35
N ALA A 105 -2.36 -15.20 -1.70
CA ALA A 105 -2.39 -13.84 -1.19
C ALA A 105 -3.66 -13.04 -1.59
N PRO A 106 -4.15 -13.08 -2.85
CA PRO A 106 -5.47 -12.51 -3.20
C PRO A 106 -6.61 -13.10 -2.38
N THR A 107 -6.61 -14.42 -2.18
CA THR A 107 -7.65 -15.11 -1.38
C THR A 107 -7.64 -14.62 0.07
N ALA A 108 -6.46 -14.35 0.62
CA ALA A 108 -6.30 -13.75 1.94
C ALA A 108 -6.63 -12.24 2.00
N GLY A 109 -7.10 -11.65 0.89
CA GLY A 109 -7.56 -10.27 0.84
C GLY A 109 -6.50 -9.25 0.43
N ALA A 110 -5.30 -9.68 0.01
CA ALA A 110 -4.21 -8.77 -0.30
C ALA A 110 -4.48 -7.85 -1.52
N THR A 111 -5.41 -8.22 -2.40
CA THR A 111 -5.81 -7.42 -3.59
C THR A 111 -6.92 -6.40 -3.34
N LEU A 112 -7.46 -6.33 -2.12
CA LEU A 112 -8.64 -5.50 -1.87
C LEU A 112 -8.23 -4.02 -1.75
N ARG A 113 -8.90 -3.12 -2.48
CA ARG A 113 -8.54 -1.69 -2.51
C ARG A 113 -8.75 -0.97 -1.19
N THR A 114 -9.72 -1.41 -0.40
CA THR A 114 -10.07 -0.77 0.87
C THR A 114 -9.29 -1.38 2.03
N VAL A 115 -8.43 -0.57 2.67
CA VAL A 115 -7.58 -0.97 3.81
C VAL A 115 -8.36 -1.74 4.89
N PRO A 116 -9.53 -1.29 5.40
CA PRO A 116 -10.24 -2.00 6.46
C PRO A 116 -10.67 -3.41 6.02
N PHE A 117 -11.03 -3.57 4.76
CA PHE A 117 -11.49 -4.85 4.22
C PHE A 117 -10.33 -5.83 4.01
N ARG A 118 -9.13 -5.34 3.62
CA ARG A 118 -7.91 -6.16 3.59
C ARG A 118 -7.63 -6.78 4.95
N TYR A 119 -7.61 -5.95 6.00
CA TYR A 119 -7.39 -6.40 7.37
C TYR A 119 -8.46 -7.37 7.84
N PHE A 120 -9.73 -7.06 7.57
CA PHE A 120 -10.84 -7.92 7.96
C PHE A 120 -10.70 -9.31 7.34
N VAL A 121 -10.41 -9.40 6.04
CA VAL A 121 -10.27 -10.69 5.35
C VAL A 121 -9.02 -11.44 5.81
N LEU A 122 -7.88 -10.77 5.96
CA LEU A 122 -6.64 -11.37 6.46
C LEU A 122 -6.82 -11.94 7.88
N LEU A 123 -7.34 -11.12 8.80
CA LEU A 123 -7.58 -11.54 10.17
C LEU A 123 -8.64 -12.63 10.23
N SER A 124 -9.67 -12.59 9.39
CA SER A 124 -10.68 -13.66 9.33
C SER A 124 -10.03 -14.99 8.95
N HIS A 125 -9.16 -15.03 7.94
CA HIS A 125 -8.46 -16.26 7.57
C HIS A 125 -7.61 -16.80 8.72
N ILE A 126 -6.82 -15.94 9.36
CA ILE A 126 -5.90 -16.36 10.44
C ILE A 126 -6.67 -16.77 11.70
N VAL A 127 -7.68 -15.99 12.11
CA VAL A 127 -8.48 -16.26 13.31
C VAL A 127 -9.32 -17.52 13.11
N LEU A 128 -10.01 -17.68 11.98
CA LEU A 128 -10.81 -18.88 11.71
C LEU A 128 -9.93 -20.13 11.61
N ALA A 129 -8.77 -20.02 10.97
CA ALA A 129 -7.83 -21.13 10.88
C ALA A 129 -7.22 -21.49 12.24
N SER A 130 -6.89 -20.50 13.07
CA SER A 130 -6.41 -20.71 14.44
C SER A 130 -7.50 -21.27 15.35
N TRP A 131 -8.75 -20.82 15.17
CA TRP A 131 -9.92 -21.35 15.86
C TRP A 131 -10.16 -22.81 15.51
N PHE A 132 -10.16 -23.12 14.20
CA PHE A 132 -10.24 -24.50 13.72
C PHE A 132 -9.07 -25.35 14.22
N ALA A 133 -7.85 -24.80 14.24
CA ALA A 133 -6.68 -25.48 14.80
C ALA A 133 -6.78 -25.67 16.31
N TRP A 134 -7.51 -24.83 17.04
CA TRP A 134 -7.66 -24.99 18.48
C TRP A 134 -8.72 -26.04 18.84
N PHE A 135 -9.89 -25.97 18.19
CA PHE A 135 -11.04 -26.83 18.51
C PHE A 135 -11.15 -28.09 17.65
N GLY A 136 -10.41 -28.16 16.55
CA GLY A 136 -10.43 -29.29 15.64
C GLY A 136 -9.81 -30.55 16.25
N PRO A 137 -10.36 -31.74 15.97
CA PRO A 137 -9.76 -33.00 16.37
C PRO A 137 -8.41 -33.19 15.67
N ALA A 138 -7.44 -33.79 16.35
CA ALA A 138 -6.19 -34.17 15.72
C ALA A 138 -6.42 -35.33 14.72
N PRO A 139 -5.74 -35.36 13.56
CA PRO A 139 -4.73 -34.41 13.09
C PRO A 139 -5.31 -33.23 12.30
N PHE A 140 -6.63 -33.15 12.10
CA PHE A 140 -7.26 -32.14 11.25
C PHE A 140 -6.99 -30.71 11.72
N GLY A 141 -6.84 -30.48 13.04
CA GLY A 141 -6.44 -29.18 13.57
C GLY A 141 -5.09 -28.67 13.01
N LEU A 142 -4.16 -29.56 12.65
CA LEU A 142 -2.89 -29.19 12.00
C LEU A 142 -3.10 -28.58 10.61
N ALA A 143 -4.17 -28.94 9.90
CA ALA A 143 -4.50 -28.32 8.62
C ALA A 143 -4.85 -26.82 8.80
N GLY A 144 -5.50 -26.47 9.91
CA GLY A 144 -5.75 -25.06 10.28
C GLY A 144 -4.45 -24.29 10.53
N THR A 145 -3.52 -24.88 11.31
CA THR A 145 -2.19 -24.29 11.54
C THR A 145 -1.43 -24.14 10.23
N ALA A 146 -1.40 -25.17 9.39
CA ALA A 146 -0.70 -25.14 8.11
C ALA A 146 -1.27 -24.07 7.17
N TRP A 147 -2.60 -23.92 7.12
CA TRP A 147 -3.24 -22.87 6.34
C TRP A 147 -2.91 -21.47 6.86
N ALA A 148 -2.92 -21.27 8.19
CA ALA A 148 -2.55 -19.99 8.79
C ALA A 148 -1.10 -19.61 8.44
N ILE A 149 -0.15 -20.55 8.58
CA ILE A 149 1.25 -20.35 8.18
C ILE A 149 1.35 -20.03 6.68
N LEU A 150 0.60 -20.76 5.84
CA LEU A 150 0.60 -20.56 4.40
C LEU A 150 0.15 -19.13 4.02
N VAL A 151 -0.91 -18.64 4.66
CA VAL A 151 -1.41 -17.27 4.47
C VAL A 151 -0.35 -16.24 4.85
N VAL A 152 0.32 -16.42 6.00
CA VAL A 152 1.42 -15.53 6.43
C VAL A 152 2.54 -15.49 5.40
N VAL A 153 2.99 -16.66 4.94
CA VAL A 153 4.05 -16.75 3.92
C VAL A 153 3.60 -16.09 2.62
N ALA A 154 2.36 -16.33 2.17
CA ALA A 154 1.84 -15.78 0.92
C ALA A 154 1.78 -14.25 0.92
N VAL A 155 1.26 -13.64 1.98
CA VAL A 155 1.16 -12.18 2.11
C VAL A 155 2.56 -11.55 2.16
N ASN A 156 3.48 -12.14 2.93
CA ASN A 156 4.86 -11.67 3.00
C ASN A 156 5.57 -11.75 1.64
N ARG A 157 5.38 -12.85 0.89
CA ARG A 157 5.94 -13.01 -0.46
C ARG A 157 5.36 -12.00 -1.45
N ARG A 158 4.05 -11.75 -1.41
CA ARG A 158 3.42 -10.74 -2.28
C ARG A 158 3.94 -9.34 -2.00
N TRP A 159 4.09 -8.96 -0.73
CA TRP A 159 4.70 -7.68 -0.36
C TRP A 159 6.12 -7.53 -0.92
N SER A 160 6.96 -8.58 -0.82
CA SER A 160 8.31 -8.58 -1.40
C SER A 160 8.33 -8.37 -2.92
N TRP A 161 7.37 -8.96 -3.65
CA TRP A 161 7.22 -8.76 -5.10
C TRP A 161 6.84 -7.32 -5.45
N ILE A 162 5.87 -6.74 -4.74
CA ILE A 162 5.47 -5.34 -4.93
C ILE A 162 6.65 -4.39 -4.71
N GLU A 163 7.43 -4.63 -3.65
CA GLU A 163 8.62 -3.83 -3.36
C GLU A 163 9.66 -3.89 -4.47
N THR A 164 9.86 -5.09 -5.03
CA THR A 164 10.80 -5.31 -6.13
C THR A 164 10.34 -4.61 -7.42
N GLU A 165 9.05 -4.66 -7.75
CA GLU A 165 8.48 -3.95 -8.91
C GLU A 165 8.47 -2.43 -8.71
N ARG A 166 8.24 -1.93 -7.49
CA ARG A 166 8.34 -0.50 -7.14
C ARG A 166 9.76 0.01 -7.37
N ALA A 167 10.77 -0.73 -6.91
CA ALA A 167 12.17 -0.41 -7.15
C ALA A 167 12.54 -0.41 -8.64
N LYS A 168 11.96 -1.31 -9.46
CA LYS A 168 12.17 -1.29 -10.92
C LYS A 168 11.52 -0.07 -11.57
N THR A 169 10.28 0.25 -11.19
CA THR A 169 9.53 1.39 -11.75
C THR A 169 10.19 2.74 -11.42
N LEU A 170 10.87 2.84 -10.28
CA LEU A 170 11.68 4.01 -9.93
C LEU A 170 12.92 4.19 -10.83
N ASN A 171 13.49 3.09 -11.34
CA ASN A 171 14.69 3.14 -12.18
C ASN A 171 14.38 3.15 -13.69
N GLU A 172 13.24 2.58 -14.11
CA GLU A 172 12.82 2.46 -15.51
C GLU A 172 11.30 2.76 -15.65
N PRO A 173 10.86 4.03 -15.60
CA PRO A 173 9.44 4.40 -15.58
C PRO A 173 8.66 4.00 -16.84
N ASP A 174 9.31 3.90 -18.00
CA ASP A 174 8.68 3.57 -19.29
C ASP A 174 8.52 2.06 -19.55
N ARG A 175 8.99 1.20 -18.63
CA ARG A 175 8.94 -0.26 -18.78
C ARG A 175 7.90 -0.87 -17.85
N GLN A 176 6.63 -0.71 -18.18
CA GLN A 176 5.57 -1.53 -17.57
C GLN A 176 5.74 -2.98 -18.04
N SER A 177 6.09 -3.87 -17.11
CA SER A 177 6.20 -5.30 -17.37
C SER A 177 4.80 -5.91 -17.52
N LEU A 178 4.62 -6.88 -18.43
CA LEU A 178 3.34 -7.58 -18.67
C LEU A 178 2.77 -8.31 -17.44
N ASN A 179 3.57 -8.45 -16.36
CA ASN A 179 3.20 -9.08 -15.09
C ASN A 179 3.17 -8.07 -13.92
N SER A 180 3.00 -6.78 -14.19
CA SER A 180 3.02 -5.75 -13.15
C SER A 180 1.88 -5.95 -12.16
N ILE A 181 2.22 -6.17 -10.89
CA ILE A 181 1.28 -6.11 -9.77
C ILE A 181 0.88 -4.63 -9.59
N GLU A 182 -0.39 -4.33 -9.30
CA GLU A 182 -0.86 -2.96 -9.03
C GLU A 182 0.02 -2.33 -7.92
N LEU A 183 0.82 -1.31 -8.28
CA LEU A 183 1.80 -0.68 -7.38
C LEU A 183 1.15 0.18 -6.27
N ASP A 184 -0.15 0.40 -6.36
CA ASP A 184 -0.97 1.16 -5.40
C ASP A 184 -1.22 0.40 -4.09
N GLU A 185 -0.91 -0.90 -4.03
CA GLU A 185 -1.07 -1.74 -2.84
C GLU A 185 0.15 -1.63 -1.91
N ASP A 186 0.09 -0.82 -0.84
CA ASP A 186 1.03 -0.95 0.29
C ASP A 186 0.57 -2.09 1.21
N LEU A 187 1.16 -3.27 1.03
CA LEU A 187 0.93 -4.49 1.83
C LEU A 187 1.89 -4.64 3.01
N ARG A 188 2.71 -3.63 3.27
CA ARG A 188 3.73 -3.68 4.32
C ARG A 188 3.11 -4.02 5.66
N ASP A 189 2.07 -3.30 6.05
CA ASP A 189 1.47 -3.45 7.36
C ASP A 189 0.79 -4.82 7.50
N GLU A 190 0.09 -5.30 6.47
CA GLU A 190 -0.53 -6.64 6.41
C GLU A 190 0.51 -7.76 6.53
N ALA A 191 1.64 -7.66 5.84
CA ALA A 191 2.74 -8.62 5.95
C ALA A 191 3.29 -8.67 7.38
N ILE A 192 3.48 -7.52 8.02
CA ILE A 192 3.94 -7.42 9.40
C ILE A 192 2.93 -8.04 10.37
N TRP A 193 1.64 -7.70 10.25
CA TRP A 193 0.59 -8.27 11.09
C TRP A 193 0.51 -9.79 10.93
N SER A 194 0.62 -10.29 9.71
CA SER A 194 0.64 -11.72 9.45
C SER A 194 1.84 -12.41 10.11
N ILE A 195 3.03 -11.81 10.04
CA ILE A 195 4.25 -12.29 10.72
C ILE A 195 4.07 -12.30 12.24
N LEU A 196 3.51 -11.24 12.82
CA LEU A 196 3.29 -11.15 14.27
C LEU A 196 2.34 -12.24 14.76
N LEU A 197 1.35 -12.60 13.96
CA LEU A 197 0.39 -13.66 14.30
C LEU A 197 1.04 -15.05 14.36
N LEU A 198 2.25 -15.25 13.81
CA LEU A 198 3.01 -16.51 14.03
C LEU A 198 3.30 -16.77 15.51
N MET A 199 3.46 -15.72 16.32
CA MET A 199 3.65 -15.85 17.77
C MET A 199 2.45 -16.51 18.46
N LEU A 200 1.27 -16.47 17.84
CA LEU A 200 0.06 -17.15 18.29
C LEU A 200 -0.14 -18.50 17.57
N ILE A 201 0.10 -18.56 16.27
CA ILE A 201 -0.13 -19.75 15.43
C ILE A 201 0.78 -20.91 15.83
N LEU A 202 2.06 -20.63 16.14
CA LEU A 202 3.05 -21.66 16.45
C LEU A 202 2.73 -22.43 17.75
N PRO A 203 2.43 -21.77 18.89
CA PRO A 203 1.95 -22.46 20.09
C PRO A 203 0.72 -23.34 19.84
N ILE A 204 -0.24 -22.87 19.04
CA ILE A 204 -1.44 -23.64 18.67
C ILE A 204 -1.06 -24.89 17.85
N GLY A 205 -0.12 -24.74 16.92
CA GLY A 205 0.44 -25.86 16.16
C GLY A 205 1.13 -26.90 17.04
N MET A 206 1.94 -26.45 17.99
CA MET A 206 2.63 -27.34 18.95
C MET A 206 1.65 -28.16 19.79
N ARG A 207 0.56 -27.54 20.24
CA ARG A 207 -0.55 -28.25 20.90
C ARG A 207 -1.18 -29.31 20.00
N GLN A 208 -1.45 -28.98 18.74
CA GLN A 208 -2.04 -29.93 17.80
C GLN A 208 -1.10 -31.10 17.49
N PHE A 209 0.21 -30.87 17.51
CA PHE A 209 1.22 -31.93 17.41
C PHE A 209 1.19 -32.89 18.61
N GLU A 210 1.01 -32.39 19.84
CA GLU A 210 0.81 -33.25 21.01
C GLU A 210 -0.44 -34.13 20.84
N LEU A 211 -1.56 -33.51 20.45
CA LEU A 211 -2.85 -34.21 20.32
C LEU A 211 -2.86 -35.27 19.21
N MET A 212 -1.96 -35.16 18.22
CA MET A 212 -1.82 -36.13 17.14
C MET A 212 -1.29 -37.49 17.62
N PHE A 213 -0.56 -37.53 18.75
CA PHE A 213 0.07 -38.75 19.27
C PHE A 213 -0.43 -39.10 20.68
N PRO A 214 -1.72 -39.44 20.86
CA PRO A 214 -2.33 -39.64 22.18
C PRO A 214 -1.73 -40.79 23.02
N GLY A 215 -0.88 -41.65 22.44
CA GLY A 215 -0.18 -42.75 23.12
C GLY A 215 1.32 -42.51 23.35
N ALA A 216 1.88 -41.42 22.85
CA ALA A 216 3.28 -41.04 23.04
C ALA A 216 3.31 -39.56 23.40
N SER A 217 3.45 -39.24 24.68
CA SER A 217 3.54 -37.85 25.14
C SER A 217 4.73 -37.17 24.46
N VAL A 218 4.45 -36.28 23.51
CA VAL A 218 5.48 -35.57 22.76
C VAL A 218 6.10 -34.54 23.68
N PHE A 219 5.26 -33.80 24.41
CA PHE A 219 5.61 -32.87 25.48
C PHE A 219 5.27 -33.43 26.86
N GLN A 220 6.00 -32.99 27.88
CA GLN A 220 5.61 -33.20 29.27
C GLN A 220 4.68 -32.06 29.67
N ILE A 221 3.45 -32.40 30.08
CA ILE A 221 2.38 -31.42 30.32
C ILE A 221 1.80 -31.65 31.70
N GLU A 222 1.77 -30.59 32.53
CA GLU A 222 1.09 -30.62 33.82
C GLU A 222 -0.43 -30.80 33.66
N ASN A 223 -1.07 -31.44 34.64
CA ASN A 223 -2.50 -31.73 34.60
C ASN A 223 -3.34 -30.48 34.29
N GLY A 224 -4.12 -30.55 33.21
CA GLY A 224 -5.00 -29.46 32.78
C GLY A 224 -4.34 -28.35 31.94
N ALA A 225 -3.02 -28.39 31.73
CA ALA A 225 -2.32 -27.38 30.92
C ALA A 225 -2.50 -27.55 29.40
N ILE A 226 -2.87 -28.74 28.93
CA ILE A 226 -3.02 -29.04 27.48
C ILE A 226 -4.05 -28.14 26.78
N ASN A 227 -5.13 -27.74 27.47
CA ASN A 227 -6.20 -26.91 26.93
C ASN A 227 -6.07 -25.43 27.29
N ARG A 228 -4.89 -25.01 27.77
CA ARG A 228 -4.63 -23.66 28.23
C ARG A 228 -3.71 -22.94 27.25
N LEU A 229 -4.26 -22.00 26.49
CA LEU A 229 -3.49 -21.23 25.51
C LEU A 229 -2.33 -20.46 26.17
N ASP A 230 -2.56 -19.96 27.39
CA ASP A 230 -1.56 -19.25 28.18
C ASP A 230 -0.36 -20.14 28.56
N ALA A 231 -0.56 -21.46 28.72
CA ALA A 231 0.52 -22.41 28.98
C ALA A 231 1.40 -22.64 27.75
N TRP A 232 0.77 -22.77 26.57
CA TRP A 232 1.49 -22.95 25.30
C TRP A 232 2.24 -21.69 24.88
N THR A 233 1.63 -20.51 25.01
CA THR A 233 2.30 -19.23 24.70
C THR A 233 3.39 -18.91 25.72
N GLY A 234 3.18 -19.23 27.00
CA GLY A 234 4.20 -19.09 28.03
C GLY A 234 5.42 -19.98 27.78
N PHE A 235 5.20 -21.25 27.49
CA PHE A 235 6.27 -22.18 27.10
C PHE A 235 7.03 -21.69 25.86
N PHE A 236 6.32 -21.38 24.78
CA PHE A 236 6.94 -20.90 23.56
C PHE A 236 7.72 -19.59 23.79
N GLY A 237 7.19 -18.68 24.60
CA GLY A 237 7.85 -17.42 24.95
C GLY A 237 9.14 -17.60 25.75
N VAL A 238 9.15 -18.52 26.72
CA VAL A 238 10.39 -18.89 27.45
C VAL A 238 11.41 -19.49 26.50
N GLU A 239 10.98 -20.39 25.60
CA GLU A 239 11.88 -20.98 24.63
C GLU A 239 12.37 -19.97 23.57
N LEU A 240 11.57 -18.97 23.22
CA LEU A 240 11.98 -17.89 22.33
C LEU A 240 13.02 -16.98 23.00
N LEU A 241 12.83 -16.65 24.29
CA LEU A 241 13.78 -15.84 25.06
C LEU A 241 15.16 -16.50 25.13
N LYS A 242 15.17 -17.82 25.34
CA LYS A 242 16.43 -18.60 25.39
C LYS A 242 17.16 -18.55 24.06
N ALA A 243 16.43 -18.43 22.95
CA ALA A 243 16.95 -18.48 21.59
C ALA A 243 16.96 -17.09 20.92
N LEU A 244 17.21 -16.01 21.67
CA LEU A 244 17.31 -14.68 21.07
C LEU A 244 18.39 -14.69 19.96
N PRO A 245 18.08 -14.20 18.75
CA PRO A 245 19.05 -14.15 17.66
C PRO A 245 20.33 -13.46 18.12
N PHE A 246 21.48 -14.08 17.84
CA PHE A 246 22.84 -13.61 18.16
C PHE A 246 23.26 -13.66 19.64
N LEU A 247 22.40 -14.08 20.57
CA LEU A 247 22.72 -14.10 22.00
C LEU A 247 22.27 -15.42 22.66
N ASP A 248 23.18 -16.39 22.71
CA ASP A 248 22.98 -17.68 23.38
C ASP A 248 23.25 -17.59 24.89
N TRP A 249 22.55 -16.67 25.55
CA TRP A 249 22.77 -16.36 26.97
C TRP A 249 22.23 -17.46 27.89
N ALA A 250 21.19 -18.17 27.46
CA ALA A 250 20.56 -19.19 28.26
C ALA A 250 21.50 -20.37 28.53
N ASP A 251 22.29 -20.79 27.54
CA ASP A 251 23.29 -21.85 27.71
C ASP A 251 24.46 -21.36 28.58
N ILE A 252 24.90 -20.11 28.42
CA ILE A 252 25.98 -19.50 29.23
C ILE A 252 25.62 -19.49 30.73
N TYR A 253 24.38 -19.13 31.05
CA TYR A 253 23.90 -19.01 32.44
C TYR A 253 23.11 -20.22 32.93
N GLN A 254 23.07 -21.32 32.17
CA GLN A 254 22.28 -22.53 32.45
C GLN A 254 20.82 -22.22 32.82
N ALA A 255 20.21 -21.28 32.10
CA ALA A 255 18.85 -20.82 32.35
C ALA A 255 17.82 -21.90 32.01
N GLN A 256 17.07 -22.36 33.01
CA GLN A 256 16.02 -23.36 32.83
C GLN A 256 14.64 -22.69 32.84
N GLY A 257 13.73 -23.20 32.01
CA GLY A 257 12.35 -22.72 31.99
C GLY A 257 11.53 -23.55 32.95
N GLN A 258 10.81 -22.91 33.87
CA GLN A 258 9.80 -23.58 34.69
C GLN A 258 8.43 -23.25 34.12
N THR A 259 7.97 -24.12 33.23
CA THR A 259 6.74 -23.97 32.46
C THR A 259 5.89 -25.23 32.59
N ARG A 260 4.57 -25.05 32.58
CA ARG A 260 3.59 -26.16 32.70
C ARG A 260 3.60 -27.12 31.50
N VAL A 261 4.26 -26.72 30.42
CA VAL A 261 4.59 -27.53 29.25
C VAL A 261 6.11 -27.54 29.14
N SER A 262 6.73 -28.71 29.01
CA SER A 262 8.18 -28.86 28.83
C SER A 262 8.52 -29.93 27.79
N ILE A 263 9.80 -29.94 27.38
CA ILE A 263 10.30 -30.89 26.38
C ILE A 263 10.35 -32.29 27.00
N GLY A 264 9.61 -33.23 26.43
CA GLY A 264 9.46 -34.60 26.95
C GLY A 264 10.08 -35.69 26.09
N SER A 265 10.41 -35.41 24.83
CA SER A 265 10.84 -36.41 23.84
C SER A 265 11.72 -35.79 22.74
N ALA A 266 12.39 -36.64 21.95
CA ALA A 266 13.11 -36.17 20.76
C ALA A 266 12.18 -35.49 19.74
N VAL A 267 10.92 -35.91 19.67
CA VAL A 267 9.93 -35.33 18.76
C VAL A 267 9.58 -33.89 19.19
N SER A 268 9.41 -33.60 20.49
CA SER A 268 9.19 -32.22 20.95
C SER A 268 10.39 -31.32 20.69
N MET A 269 11.62 -31.85 20.74
CA MET A 269 12.81 -31.10 20.35
C MET A 269 12.76 -30.70 18.87
N HIS A 270 12.39 -31.61 17.97
CA HIS A 270 12.26 -31.30 16.54
C HIS A 270 11.12 -30.31 16.25
N VAL A 271 9.98 -30.44 16.91
CA VAL A 271 8.86 -29.50 16.78
C VAL A 271 9.28 -28.10 17.25
N LEU A 272 9.96 -28.01 18.39
CA LEU A 272 10.47 -26.74 18.91
C LEU A 272 11.54 -26.14 18.00
N LEU A 273 12.47 -26.95 17.50
CA LEU A 273 13.50 -26.53 16.55
C LEU A 273 12.87 -25.94 15.28
N LEU A 274 11.85 -26.60 14.73
CA LEU A 274 11.13 -26.12 13.54
C LEU A 274 10.40 -24.79 13.84
N ALA A 275 9.73 -24.69 14.98
CA ALA A 275 9.05 -23.46 15.40
C ALA A 275 10.03 -22.27 15.54
N ARG A 276 11.19 -22.51 16.17
CA ARG A 276 12.27 -21.52 16.28
C ARG A 276 12.83 -21.13 14.92
N ALA A 277 13.20 -22.11 14.10
CA ALA A 277 13.72 -21.86 12.76
C ALA A 277 12.77 -21.03 11.89
N MET A 278 11.44 -21.24 12.02
CA MET A 278 10.45 -20.41 11.33
C MET A 278 10.46 -18.96 11.81
N ILE A 279 10.48 -18.70 13.13
CA ILE A 279 10.56 -17.32 13.65
C ILE A 279 11.88 -16.67 13.28
N ASP A 280 13.00 -17.37 13.42
CA ASP A 280 14.33 -16.84 13.11
C ASP A 280 14.43 -16.47 11.63
N LEU A 281 13.94 -17.34 10.73
CA LEU A 281 13.94 -17.08 9.30
C LEU A 281 13.05 -15.89 8.96
N VAL A 282 11.89 -15.77 9.59
CA VAL A 282 10.98 -14.64 9.39
C VAL A 282 11.59 -13.34 9.93
N PHE A 283 12.21 -13.36 11.10
CA PHE A 283 12.90 -12.21 11.69
C PHE A 283 14.08 -11.77 10.83
N LEU A 284 14.93 -12.71 10.41
CA LEU A 284 16.06 -12.44 9.52
C LEU A 284 15.59 -11.92 8.16
N SER A 285 14.51 -12.48 7.60
CA SER A 285 13.91 -11.98 6.37
C SER A 285 13.41 -10.54 6.53
N ALA A 286 12.69 -10.24 7.60
CA ALA A 286 12.19 -8.90 7.87
C ALA A 286 13.33 -7.89 8.07
N LEU A 287 14.41 -8.28 8.76
CA LEU A 287 15.61 -7.47 8.96
C LEU A 287 16.31 -7.19 7.63
N VAL A 288 16.59 -8.22 6.84
CA VAL A 288 17.22 -8.10 5.51
C VAL A 288 16.39 -7.21 4.60
N GLN A 289 15.06 -7.34 4.65
CA GLN A 289 14.16 -6.53 3.85
C GLN A 289 14.11 -5.08 4.32
N ALA A 290 14.08 -4.82 5.62
CA ALA A 290 14.18 -3.47 6.17
C ALA A 290 15.50 -2.79 5.75
N ILE A 291 16.62 -3.54 5.78
CA ILE A 291 17.91 -3.08 5.27
C ILE A 291 17.83 -2.80 3.76
N ALA A 292 17.26 -3.72 2.96
CA ALA A 292 17.14 -3.55 1.52
C ALA A 292 16.32 -2.30 1.14
N ILE A 293 15.20 -2.06 1.83
CA ILE A 293 14.38 -0.86 1.64
C ILE A 293 15.17 0.39 2.03
N SER A 294 15.83 0.39 3.19
CA SER A 294 16.69 1.50 3.64
C SER A 294 17.79 1.83 2.62
N VAL A 295 18.47 0.82 2.10
CA VAL A 295 19.51 0.97 1.07
C VAL A 295 18.90 1.51 -0.22
N SER A 296 17.74 1.00 -0.64
CA SER A 296 17.03 1.48 -1.84
C SER A 296 16.66 2.96 -1.72
N LEU A 297 16.06 3.36 -0.60
CA LEU A 297 15.66 4.75 -0.34
C LEU A 297 16.88 5.68 -0.27
N SER A 298 17.93 5.27 0.44
CA SER A 298 19.19 6.03 0.52
C SER A 298 19.84 6.18 -0.86
N ARG A 299 19.84 5.11 -1.65
CA ARG A 299 20.35 5.12 -3.03
C ARG A 299 19.52 6.05 -3.92
N ASN A 300 18.18 5.96 -3.90
CA ASN A 300 17.31 6.84 -4.67
C ASN A 300 17.55 8.30 -4.29
N ARG A 301 17.60 8.64 -2.99
CA ARG A 301 17.91 9.99 -2.52
C ARG A 301 19.25 10.49 -3.03
N ARG A 302 20.31 9.68 -2.89
CA ARG A 302 21.66 10.04 -3.35
C ARG A 302 21.69 10.23 -4.87
N ASP A 303 21.09 9.29 -5.60
CA ASP A 303 21.11 9.29 -7.06
C ASP A 303 20.26 10.45 -7.62
N PHE A 304 19.16 10.83 -6.94
CA PHE A 304 18.37 12.05 -7.21
C PHE A 304 19.17 13.33 -6.96
N LEU A 305 19.84 13.45 -5.80
CA LEU A 305 20.66 14.61 -5.45
C LEU A 305 21.91 14.75 -6.34
N ALA A 306 22.38 13.64 -6.91
CA ALA A 306 23.49 13.61 -7.85
C ALA A 306 23.06 13.84 -9.31
N GLU A 307 21.78 14.18 -9.56
CA GLU A 307 21.23 14.46 -10.88
C GLU A 307 21.51 13.35 -11.92
N ARG A 308 21.43 12.08 -11.49
CA ARG A 308 21.66 10.96 -12.41
C ARG A 308 20.61 10.96 -13.53
N PRO A 309 21.02 10.71 -14.79
CA PRO A 309 20.08 10.63 -15.91
C PRO A 309 18.95 9.62 -15.64
N GLY A 310 17.71 10.04 -15.85
CA GLY A 310 16.52 9.21 -15.65
C GLY A 310 15.94 9.21 -14.22
N ILE A 311 16.59 9.88 -13.25
CA ILE A 311 16.08 10.01 -11.87
C ILE A 311 15.75 11.49 -11.60
N ASP A 312 14.49 11.85 -11.78
CA ASP A 312 13.98 13.23 -11.66
C ASP A 312 12.98 13.41 -10.49
N ARG A 313 12.79 12.38 -9.68
CA ARG A 313 11.89 12.37 -8.52
C ARG A 313 12.43 11.49 -7.39
N LEU A 314 12.00 11.80 -6.17
CA LEU A 314 12.24 10.97 -4.99
C LEU A 314 11.22 9.83 -4.89
N ASP A 315 11.59 8.77 -4.18
CA ASP A 315 10.64 7.74 -3.76
C ASP A 315 9.55 8.36 -2.87
N GLU A 316 8.30 8.02 -3.15
CA GLU A 316 7.10 8.57 -2.50
C GLU A 316 7.14 8.48 -0.97
N ARG A 317 7.84 7.47 -0.42
CA ARG A 317 7.96 7.25 1.02
C ARG A 317 8.79 8.31 1.73
N ILE A 318 9.78 8.87 1.05
CA ILE A 318 10.69 9.89 1.60
C ILE A 318 10.42 11.28 1.02
N GLU A 319 9.73 11.36 -0.13
CA GLU A 319 9.47 12.58 -0.90
C GLU A 319 8.89 13.71 -0.03
N GLN A 320 7.78 13.45 0.68
CA GLN A 320 7.15 14.47 1.54
C GLN A 320 8.04 14.89 2.70
N ALA A 321 8.73 13.93 3.32
CA ALA A 321 9.59 14.19 4.48
C ALA A 321 10.82 15.02 4.09
N GLU A 322 11.48 14.68 2.98
CA GLU A 322 12.64 15.41 2.47
C GLU A 322 12.25 16.82 1.99
N LEU A 323 11.15 16.97 1.25
CA LEU A 323 10.67 18.30 0.83
C LEU A 323 10.29 19.16 2.04
N THR A 324 9.57 18.61 3.02
CA THR A 324 9.15 19.36 4.21
C THR A 324 10.33 19.86 5.05
N LYS A 325 11.47 19.15 5.06
CA LYS A 325 12.68 19.59 5.76
C LYS A 325 13.26 20.88 5.21
N LEU A 326 12.97 21.21 3.95
CA LEU A 326 13.49 22.39 3.26
C LEU A 326 12.87 23.71 3.73
N ALA A 327 11.69 23.67 4.37
CA ALA A 327 11.08 24.86 4.96
C ALA A 327 11.01 24.79 6.49
N TYR A 328 11.26 25.93 7.11
CA TYR A 328 11.03 26.14 8.53
C TYR A 328 10.35 27.50 8.74
N LEU A 329 9.64 27.62 9.85
CA LEU A 329 8.85 28.80 10.16
C LEU A 329 9.68 29.73 11.06
N GLN A 330 9.90 30.97 10.63
CA GLN A 330 10.61 31.99 11.40
C GLN A 330 9.84 33.30 11.32
N ASN A 331 9.41 33.83 12.47
CA ASN A 331 8.65 35.08 12.58
C ASN A 331 7.33 35.10 11.77
N GLY A 332 6.62 33.98 11.69
CA GLY A 332 5.36 33.89 10.94
C GLY A 332 5.54 33.64 9.45
N GLU A 333 6.76 33.72 8.91
CA GLU A 333 7.06 33.48 7.50
C GLU A 333 7.81 32.17 7.29
N PHE A 334 7.58 31.54 6.13
CA PHE A 334 8.35 30.38 5.72
C PHE A 334 9.71 30.82 5.19
N LYS A 335 10.77 30.28 5.78
CA LYS A 335 12.13 30.39 5.26
C LYS A 335 12.60 29.05 4.73
N PHE A 336 13.45 29.13 3.72
CA PHE A 336 13.94 27.98 2.98
C PHE A 336 15.41 27.74 3.28
N ARG A 337 15.76 26.47 3.46
CA ARG A 337 17.15 26.07 3.61
C ARG A 337 17.85 26.09 2.23
N PRO A 338 19.17 26.34 2.18
CA PRO A 338 19.90 26.45 0.91
C PRO A 338 19.86 25.16 0.07
N GLU A 339 19.62 24.00 0.68
CA GLU A 339 19.50 22.71 0.01
C GLU A 339 18.35 22.65 -1.00
N ILE A 340 17.41 23.59 -0.97
CA ILE A 340 16.32 23.70 -1.97
C ILE A 340 16.84 23.80 -3.41
N GLN A 341 18.07 24.31 -3.60
CA GLN A 341 18.74 24.38 -4.91
C GLN A 341 18.94 22.98 -5.52
N ASN A 342 19.15 21.96 -4.69
CA ASN A 342 19.32 20.56 -5.13
C ASN A 342 17.99 19.89 -5.53
N PHE A 343 16.88 20.64 -5.53
CA PHE A 343 15.55 20.15 -5.89
C PHE A 343 14.97 20.91 -7.08
N LEU A 344 15.73 21.77 -7.75
CA LEU A 344 15.23 22.55 -8.88
C LEU A 344 15.00 21.70 -10.13
N HIS A 345 15.73 20.59 -10.28
CA HIS A 345 15.57 19.64 -11.38
C HIS A 345 14.37 18.71 -11.22
N TYR A 346 13.62 18.79 -10.12
CA TYR A 346 12.47 17.93 -9.85
C TYR A 346 11.46 17.91 -11.02
N ASN A 347 10.86 16.75 -11.24
CA ASN A 347 9.77 16.53 -12.18
C ASN A 347 8.58 17.48 -11.90
N THR A 348 8.22 18.30 -12.88
CA THR A 348 7.15 19.31 -12.77
C THR A 348 5.77 18.71 -12.59
N LYS A 349 5.49 17.60 -13.28
CA LYS A 349 4.19 16.89 -13.17
C LYS A 349 4.01 16.37 -11.75
N ARG A 350 5.05 15.71 -11.20
CA ARG A 350 5.01 15.20 -9.81
C ARG A 350 4.88 16.32 -8.77
N LEU A 351 5.63 17.42 -8.91
CA LEU A 351 5.47 18.58 -8.02
C LEU A 351 4.06 19.18 -8.08
N SER A 352 3.44 19.20 -9.26
CA SER A 352 2.07 19.71 -9.43
C SER A 352 1.05 18.83 -8.69
N ILE A 353 1.23 17.50 -8.74
CA ILE A 353 0.43 16.53 -7.97
C ILE A 353 0.64 16.67 -6.46
N LEU A 354 1.89 16.86 -6.02
CA LEU A 354 2.17 17.07 -4.60
C LEU A 354 1.57 18.38 -4.10
N ARG A 355 1.59 19.44 -4.93
CA ARG A 355 1.03 20.74 -4.61
C ARG A 355 -0.47 20.64 -4.37
N SER A 356 -1.20 19.93 -5.23
CA SER A 356 -2.65 19.78 -5.10
C SER A 356 -3.03 18.96 -3.85
N ARG A 357 -2.21 17.95 -3.49
CA ARG A 357 -2.39 17.15 -2.25
C ARG A 357 -1.98 17.88 -0.96
N ALA A 358 -1.14 18.91 -1.05
CA ALA A 358 -0.62 19.58 0.13
C ALA A 358 -1.69 20.47 0.77
N LYS A 359 -1.83 20.39 2.10
CA LYS A 359 -2.74 21.27 2.85
C LYS A 359 -2.32 22.74 2.71
N GLU A 360 -3.29 23.63 2.60
CA GLU A 360 -3.04 25.07 2.62
C GLU A 360 -2.26 25.49 3.87
N GLY A 361 -1.29 26.38 3.70
CA GLY A 361 -0.41 26.83 4.77
C GLY A 361 0.58 25.77 5.29
N SER A 362 0.68 24.58 4.66
CA SER A 362 1.67 23.58 5.05
C SER A 362 3.09 23.94 4.57
N ARG A 363 4.10 23.46 5.31
CA ARG A 363 5.52 23.56 4.92
C ARG A 363 5.78 22.95 3.53
N LEU A 364 5.12 21.83 3.24
CA LEU A 364 5.24 21.15 1.95
C LEU A 364 4.78 22.06 0.80
N LEU A 365 3.62 22.70 0.95
CA LEU A 365 3.10 23.62 -0.06
C LEU A 365 4.06 24.81 -0.27
N ALA A 366 4.57 25.41 0.81
CA ALA A 366 5.51 26.52 0.73
C ALA A 366 6.77 26.15 -0.06
N VAL A 367 7.33 24.97 0.18
CA VAL A 367 8.52 24.46 -0.53
C VAL A 367 8.24 24.25 -2.01
N ILE A 368 7.10 23.63 -2.35
CA ILE A 368 6.77 23.36 -3.75
C ILE A 368 6.58 24.66 -4.54
N VAL A 369 5.88 25.64 -3.95
CA VAL A 369 5.71 26.98 -4.54
C VAL A 369 7.06 27.66 -4.76
N GLU A 370 7.96 27.56 -3.78
CA GLU A 370 9.29 28.12 -3.88
C GLU A 370 10.15 27.43 -4.95
N ILE A 371 10.08 26.10 -5.08
CA ILE A 371 10.77 25.36 -6.15
C ILE A 371 10.26 25.82 -7.52
N PHE A 372 8.95 25.97 -7.72
CA PHE A 372 8.40 26.52 -8.98
C PHE A 372 8.90 27.94 -9.24
N ARG A 373 8.95 28.78 -8.20
CA ARG A 373 9.42 30.17 -8.29
C ARG A 373 10.88 30.26 -8.71
N ILE A 374 11.78 29.51 -8.06
CA ILE A 374 13.23 29.56 -8.32
C ILE A 374 13.56 28.89 -9.66
N SER A 375 12.96 27.74 -9.95
CA SER A 375 13.25 26.99 -11.18
C SER A 375 12.67 27.64 -12.43
N GLN A 376 11.85 28.69 -12.28
CA GLN A 376 11.08 29.33 -13.37
C GLN A 376 10.22 28.33 -14.17
N LYS A 377 9.97 27.15 -13.61
CA LYS A 377 9.12 26.12 -14.22
C LYS A 377 7.66 26.54 -14.05
N ARG A 378 6.87 26.38 -15.12
CA ARG A 378 5.43 26.63 -15.04
C ARG A 378 4.76 25.53 -14.22
N TYR A 379 3.84 25.94 -13.36
CA TYR A 379 2.87 25.03 -12.76
C TYR A 379 2.03 24.41 -13.88
N TYR A 380 1.84 23.10 -13.83
CA TYR A 380 1.12 22.35 -14.87
C TYR A 380 -0.18 21.80 -14.26
N PRO A 381 -1.26 22.59 -14.23
CA PRO A 381 -2.50 22.22 -13.55
C PRO A 381 -3.10 20.93 -14.17
N PRO A 382 -3.87 20.15 -13.39
CA PRO A 382 -4.49 18.91 -13.88
C PRO A 382 -5.30 19.10 -15.17
N ILE A 383 -5.91 20.27 -15.37
CA ILE A 383 -6.67 20.59 -16.58
C ILE A 383 -5.78 20.71 -17.82
N GLU A 384 -4.57 21.27 -17.70
CA GLU A 384 -3.60 21.31 -18.80
C GLU A 384 -3.06 19.91 -19.11
N GLN A 385 -2.85 19.07 -18.08
CA GLN A 385 -2.48 17.67 -18.25
C GLN A 385 -3.57 16.89 -18.99
N LEU A 386 -4.84 17.14 -18.68
CA LEU A 386 -5.96 16.51 -19.36
C LEU A 386 -5.89 16.83 -20.85
N LEU A 387 -5.78 18.10 -21.21
CA LEU A 387 -5.69 18.54 -22.61
C LEU A 387 -4.50 17.93 -23.34
N GLU A 388 -3.34 17.82 -22.70
CA GLU A 388 -2.16 17.17 -23.28
C GLU A 388 -2.42 15.68 -23.56
N VAL A 389 -2.94 14.95 -22.56
CA VAL A 389 -3.23 13.51 -22.66
C VAL A 389 -4.32 13.25 -23.70
N THR A 390 -5.38 14.05 -23.70
CA THR A 390 -6.48 13.91 -24.66
C THR A 390 -6.10 14.36 -26.07
N ALA A 391 -5.06 15.17 -26.28
CA ALA A 391 -4.61 15.55 -27.63
C ALA A 391 -3.85 14.41 -28.35
N ARG A 392 -3.20 13.49 -27.62
CA ARG A 392 -2.37 12.42 -28.21
C ARG A 392 -3.17 11.45 -29.09
N LYS A 393 -2.62 11.02 -30.23
CA LYS A 393 -3.32 10.09 -31.16
C LYS A 393 -3.77 8.78 -30.49
N LYS A 394 -2.91 8.21 -29.64
CA LYS A 394 -3.23 7.05 -28.79
C LYS A 394 -3.17 7.50 -27.33
N VAL A 395 -4.24 7.25 -26.59
CA VAL A 395 -4.37 7.69 -25.19
C VAL A 395 -3.99 6.53 -24.27
N ASN A 396 -3.19 6.82 -23.25
CA ASN A 396 -2.91 5.87 -22.18
C ASN A 396 -4.05 5.93 -21.16
N GLN A 397 -4.78 4.83 -21.02
CA GLN A 397 -5.95 4.75 -20.15
C GLN A 397 -5.61 5.01 -18.67
N GLY A 398 -4.49 4.48 -18.18
CA GLY A 398 -4.05 4.68 -16.80
C GLY A 398 -3.70 6.14 -16.51
N GLU A 399 -2.98 6.79 -17.44
CA GLU A 399 -2.63 8.22 -17.34
C GLU A 399 -3.89 9.10 -17.36
N LEU A 400 -4.82 8.85 -18.29
CA LEU A 400 -6.09 9.59 -18.36
C LEU A 400 -6.93 9.40 -17.08
N ASN A 401 -7.00 8.17 -16.56
CA ASN A 401 -7.75 7.89 -15.34
C ASN A 401 -7.13 8.57 -14.10
N SER A 402 -5.80 8.68 -14.03
CA SER A 402 -5.10 9.44 -12.98
C SER A 402 -5.51 10.92 -13.03
N VAL A 403 -5.40 11.54 -14.21
CA VAL A 403 -5.72 12.97 -14.38
C VAL A 403 -7.18 13.27 -14.08
N LEU A 404 -8.12 12.41 -14.51
CA LEU A 404 -9.55 12.58 -14.19
C LEU A 404 -9.83 12.45 -12.69
N THR A 405 -9.09 11.59 -11.98
CA THR A 405 -9.20 11.46 -10.53
C THR A 405 -8.74 12.72 -9.82
N GLU A 406 -7.62 13.28 -10.26
CA GLU A 406 -7.11 14.54 -9.73
C GLU A 406 -8.09 15.69 -9.98
N LEU A 407 -8.67 15.79 -11.19
CA LEU A 407 -9.67 16.80 -11.50
C LEU A 407 -10.89 16.70 -10.57
N GLU A 408 -11.43 15.49 -10.36
CA GLU A 408 -12.59 15.29 -9.46
C GLU A 408 -12.33 15.69 -8.00
N GLU A 409 -11.09 15.49 -7.54
CA GLU A 409 -10.66 15.80 -6.17
C GLU A 409 -10.47 17.30 -5.96
N TYR A 410 -9.82 17.99 -6.91
CA TYR A 410 -9.38 19.38 -6.72
C TYR A 410 -10.36 20.43 -7.26
N GLY A 411 -11.21 20.09 -8.25
CA GLY A 411 -12.20 21.02 -8.78
C GLY A 411 -11.65 22.22 -9.56
N ASP A 412 -10.34 22.25 -9.84
CA ASP A 412 -9.70 23.35 -10.57
C ASP A 412 -9.74 23.10 -12.09
N PHE A 413 -10.85 23.52 -12.71
CA PHE A 413 -11.08 23.42 -14.14
C PHE A 413 -12.15 24.41 -14.62
N ASP A 414 -12.06 24.79 -15.88
CA ASP A 414 -13.11 25.54 -16.57
C ASP A 414 -13.89 24.64 -17.55
N LEU A 415 -15.14 25.02 -17.83
CA LEU A 415 -16.02 24.30 -18.73
C LEU A 415 -15.42 24.14 -20.14
N GLN A 416 -14.74 25.16 -20.67
CA GLN A 416 -14.22 25.13 -22.04
C GLN A 416 -13.12 24.07 -22.18
N SER A 417 -12.21 24.00 -21.23
CA SER A 417 -11.16 22.97 -21.21
C SER A 417 -11.72 21.56 -21.11
N LEU A 418 -12.74 21.32 -20.27
CA LEU A 418 -13.41 20.02 -20.20
C LEU A 418 -14.10 19.65 -21.53
N MET A 419 -14.72 20.62 -22.20
CA MET A 419 -15.36 20.40 -23.51
C MET A 419 -14.33 20.09 -24.61
N ILE A 420 -13.19 20.78 -24.63
CA ILE A 420 -12.08 20.47 -25.55
C ILE A 420 -11.60 19.04 -25.33
N ALA A 421 -11.29 18.67 -24.09
CA ALA A 421 -10.85 17.32 -23.75
C ALA A 421 -11.87 16.25 -24.18
N ARG A 422 -13.16 16.51 -23.93
CA ARG A 422 -14.24 15.62 -24.33
C ARG A 422 -14.31 15.45 -25.85
N ARG A 423 -14.24 16.55 -26.62
CA ARG A 423 -14.27 16.50 -28.10
C ARG A 423 -13.08 15.70 -28.65
N GLN A 424 -11.89 15.90 -28.08
CA GLN A 424 -10.69 15.16 -28.47
C GLN A 424 -10.80 13.64 -28.18
N LEU A 425 -11.54 13.24 -27.15
CA LEU A 425 -11.77 11.83 -26.82
C LEU A 425 -12.90 11.18 -27.64
N ASN A 426 -13.77 11.96 -28.31
CA ASN A 426 -15.04 11.47 -28.88
C ASN A 426 -14.88 10.26 -29.84
N TRP A 427 -13.76 10.18 -30.56
CA TRP A 427 -13.52 9.17 -31.59
C TRP A 427 -12.44 8.16 -31.20
N LYS A 428 -12.03 8.14 -29.93
CA LYS A 428 -10.96 7.24 -29.44
C LYS A 428 -11.56 5.99 -28.80
N ALA A 429 -11.04 4.84 -29.20
CA ALA A 429 -11.42 3.53 -28.69
C ALA A 429 -10.64 3.19 -27.40
N GLY A 430 -11.26 2.40 -26.52
CA GLY A 430 -10.64 1.90 -25.29
C GLY A 430 -10.54 2.92 -24.15
N VAL A 431 -11.31 4.02 -24.24
CA VAL A 431 -11.40 5.08 -23.21
C VAL A 431 -12.86 5.44 -22.92
N GLU A 432 -13.79 4.52 -23.17
CA GLU A 432 -15.23 4.75 -23.08
C GLU A 432 -15.66 5.05 -21.63
N ALA A 433 -15.05 4.39 -20.66
CA ALA A 433 -15.32 4.59 -19.23
C ALA A 433 -14.82 5.97 -18.77
N GLU A 434 -13.62 6.37 -19.18
CA GLU A 434 -13.00 7.64 -18.85
C GLU A 434 -13.76 8.81 -19.49
N ARG A 435 -14.26 8.64 -20.72
CA ARG A 435 -15.15 9.62 -21.37
C ARG A 435 -16.46 9.80 -20.62
N GLN A 436 -17.08 8.70 -20.18
CA GLN A 436 -18.29 8.77 -19.36
C GLN A 436 -18.01 9.50 -18.04
N ARG A 437 -16.87 9.20 -17.41
CA ARG A 437 -16.43 9.88 -16.19
C ARG A 437 -16.22 11.37 -16.41
N LEU A 438 -15.52 11.78 -17.47
CA LEU A 438 -15.33 13.19 -17.83
C LEU A 438 -16.66 13.94 -17.99
N VAL A 439 -17.63 13.36 -18.70
CA VAL A 439 -18.97 13.97 -18.80
C VAL A 439 -19.68 13.98 -17.44
N GLY A 440 -19.48 12.97 -16.60
CA GLY A 440 -19.94 12.97 -15.21
C GLY A 440 -19.35 14.12 -14.37
N ILE A 441 -18.12 14.55 -14.64
CA ILE A 441 -17.51 15.74 -14.01
C ILE A 441 -18.26 17.00 -14.46
N ILE A 442 -18.45 17.17 -15.78
CA ILE A 442 -19.20 18.30 -16.37
C ILE A 442 -20.64 18.33 -15.83
N LEU A 443 -21.26 17.19 -15.58
CA LEU A 443 -22.62 17.14 -15.06
C LEU A 443 -22.74 17.51 -13.58
N ARG A 444 -21.70 17.23 -12.77
CA ARG A 444 -21.78 17.34 -11.31
C ARG A 444 -21.02 18.53 -10.72
N LYS A 445 -19.99 19.02 -11.40
CA LYS A 445 -18.99 19.92 -10.82
C LYS A 445 -18.83 21.26 -11.52
N THR A 446 -19.47 21.48 -12.67
CA THR A 446 -19.50 22.80 -13.31
C THR A 446 -20.79 23.54 -12.98
N ASP A 447 -20.70 24.85 -12.82
CA ASP A 447 -21.85 25.71 -12.50
C ASP A 447 -22.97 25.64 -13.54
N LEU A 448 -24.21 25.84 -13.08
CA LEU A 448 -25.38 25.91 -13.96
C LEU A 448 -25.38 27.25 -14.72
N THR A 449 -24.85 27.24 -15.94
CA THR A 449 -24.88 28.41 -16.84
C THR A 449 -25.56 28.07 -18.18
N PRO A 450 -26.10 29.05 -18.91
CA PRO A 450 -26.64 28.83 -20.26
C PRO A 450 -25.59 28.25 -21.22
N GLU A 451 -24.32 28.64 -21.09
CA GLU A 451 -23.23 28.08 -21.91
C GLU A 451 -23.06 26.58 -21.64
N ARG A 452 -23.12 26.16 -20.38
CA ARG A 452 -23.07 24.74 -20.02
C ARG A 452 -24.20 23.96 -20.66
N GLU A 453 -25.44 24.45 -20.58
CA GLU A 453 -26.59 23.77 -21.18
C GLU A 453 -26.45 23.65 -22.70
N LYS A 454 -25.93 24.68 -23.36
CA LYS A 454 -25.61 24.64 -24.80
C LYS A 454 -24.55 23.58 -25.13
N GLU A 455 -23.52 23.46 -24.33
CA GLU A 455 -22.47 22.44 -24.49
C GLU A 455 -23.00 21.02 -24.22
N LEU A 456 -23.91 20.85 -23.26
CA LEU A 456 -24.63 19.58 -23.04
C LEU A 456 -25.57 19.24 -24.20
N ALA A 457 -26.19 20.23 -24.83
CA ALA A 457 -26.97 20.05 -26.04
C ALA A 457 -26.09 19.66 -27.24
N ASP A 458 -24.89 20.23 -27.38
CA ASP A 458 -23.91 19.84 -28.40
C ASP A 458 -23.48 18.36 -28.22
N ILE A 459 -23.33 17.90 -26.97
CA ILE A 459 -23.09 16.47 -26.66
C ILE A 459 -24.23 15.59 -27.19
N LEU A 460 -25.48 16.05 -27.11
CA LEU A 460 -26.68 15.30 -27.49
C LEU A 460 -26.93 15.31 -29.00
N ILE A 461 -26.98 16.47 -29.65
CA ILE A 461 -27.41 16.61 -31.06
C ILE A 461 -26.51 17.47 -31.94
N GLY A 462 -25.44 18.06 -31.40
CA GLY A 462 -24.62 19.00 -32.17
C GLY A 462 -23.73 18.34 -33.22
N ASP A 463 -23.00 19.15 -33.97
CA ASP A 463 -22.04 18.68 -34.98
C ASP A 463 -20.95 17.79 -34.37
N GLN A 464 -20.69 17.98 -33.07
CA GLN A 464 -19.77 17.17 -32.26
C GLN A 464 -20.51 16.25 -31.28
N ALA A 465 -21.73 15.81 -31.62
CA ALA A 465 -22.51 14.87 -30.83
C ALA A 465 -21.69 13.64 -30.45
N ASP A 466 -21.92 13.12 -29.24
CA ASP A 466 -21.10 12.02 -28.73
C ASP A 466 -21.28 10.77 -29.58
N SER A 467 -20.20 10.03 -29.83
CA SER A 467 -20.26 8.73 -30.49
C SER A 467 -20.99 7.70 -29.64
N LEU A 468 -20.86 7.77 -28.31
CA LEU A 468 -21.44 6.80 -27.39
C LEU A 468 -22.86 7.19 -26.99
N ASN A 469 -23.81 6.28 -27.23
CA ASN A 469 -25.20 6.49 -26.83
C ASN A 469 -25.36 6.65 -25.31
N SER A 470 -24.54 5.98 -24.50
CA SER A 470 -24.57 6.06 -23.04
C SER A 470 -24.23 7.47 -22.55
N ILE A 471 -23.27 8.15 -23.19
CA ILE A 471 -22.92 9.53 -22.87
C ILE A 471 -24.05 10.48 -23.24
N ARG A 472 -24.63 10.34 -24.44
CA ARG A 472 -25.80 11.14 -24.85
C ARG A 472 -26.97 10.93 -23.90
N VAL A 473 -27.21 9.71 -23.45
CA VAL A 473 -28.23 9.39 -22.43
C VAL A 473 -27.99 10.10 -21.09
N MET A 474 -26.74 10.27 -20.65
CA MET A 474 -26.43 10.94 -19.37
C MET A 474 -26.88 12.40 -19.35
N VAL A 475 -26.72 13.12 -20.47
CA VAL A 475 -27.02 14.57 -20.51
C VAL A 475 -28.52 14.85 -20.62
N VAL A 476 -29.32 13.91 -21.13
CA VAL A 476 -30.78 14.06 -21.30
C VAL A 476 -31.49 14.45 -20.01
N GLN A 477 -31.15 13.78 -18.90
CA GLN A 477 -31.82 14.04 -17.63
C GLN A 477 -31.57 15.47 -17.13
N THR A 478 -30.32 15.93 -17.25
CA THR A 478 -29.91 17.27 -16.83
C THR A 478 -30.58 18.35 -17.69
N LEU A 479 -30.55 18.20 -19.02
CA LEU A 479 -31.22 19.12 -19.94
C LEU A 479 -32.73 19.21 -19.66
N ALA A 480 -33.38 18.07 -19.42
CA ALA A 480 -34.83 18.01 -19.14
C ALA A 480 -35.18 18.64 -17.79
N GLN A 481 -34.38 18.39 -16.76
CA GLN A 481 -34.56 19.00 -15.44
C GLN A 481 -34.39 20.53 -15.49
N ASN A 482 -33.48 21.02 -16.33
CA ASN A 482 -33.16 22.44 -16.44
C ASN A 482 -34.00 23.18 -17.49
N ALA A 483 -34.86 22.48 -18.23
CA ALA A 483 -35.66 23.05 -19.32
C ALA A 483 -36.64 24.15 -18.88
N GLN A 484 -37.06 24.16 -17.60
CA GLN A 484 -37.86 25.26 -17.06
C GLN A 484 -37.07 26.57 -16.94
N ARG A 485 -35.76 26.49 -16.71
CA ARG A 485 -34.87 27.65 -16.59
C ARG A 485 -34.29 28.07 -17.94
N ASN A 486 -34.06 27.10 -18.83
CA ASN A 486 -33.62 27.32 -20.19
C ASN A 486 -34.56 26.63 -21.19
N PRO A 487 -35.59 27.34 -21.71
CA PRO A 487 -36.56 26.77 -22.65
C PRO A 487 -35.94 26.20 -23.92
N ASP A 488 -34.74 26.64 -24.34
CA ASP A 488 -34.03 26.11 -25.50
C ASP A 488 -33.72 24.61 -25.36
N ASN A 489 -33.60 24.11 -24.12
CA ASN A 489 -33.43 22.68 -23.86
C ASN A 489 -34.62 21.86 -24.38
N ILE A 490 -35.83 22.42 -24.44
CA ILE A 490 -37.01 21.74 -24.99
C ILE A 490 -36.84 21.51 -26.49
N LEU A 491 -36.23 22.47 -27.21
CA LEU A 491 -35.94 22.34 -28.64
C LEU A 491 -34.89 21.26 -28.86
N TYR A 492 -33.77 21.31 -28.13
CA TYR A 492 -32.71 20.31 -28.24
C TYR A 492 -33.18 18.89 -27.93
N LEU A 493 -34.04 18.73 -26.91
CA LEU A 493 -34.65 17.45 -26.58
C LEU A 493 -35.66 17.00 -27.66
N SER A 494 -36.45 17.91 -28.21
CA SER A 494 -37.39 17.56 -29.29
C SER A 494 -36.64 17.07 -30.54
N ASP A 495 -35.57 17.76 -30.92
CA ASP A 495 -34.72 17.37 -32.05
C ASP A 495 -34.06 16.02 -31.78
N ALA A 496 -33.52 15.79 -30.58
CA ALA A 496 -32.92 14.51 -30.20
C ALA A 496 -33.93 13.36 -30.24
N ARG A 497 -35.16 13.61 -29.80
CA ARG A 497 -36.25 12.63 -29.80
C ARG A 497 -36.56 12.15 -31.22
N ASP A 498 -36.52 13.06 -32.19
CA ASP A 498 -36.99 12.82 -33.55
C ASP A 498 -35.84 12.38 -34.48
N SER A 499 -34.61 12.85 -34.24
CA SER A 499 -33.48 12.71 -35.17
C SER A 499 -32.26 11.93 -34.64
N ASP A 500 -32.13 11.65 -33.33
CA ASP A 500 -30.94 10.94 -32.82
C ASP A 500 -30.83 9.55 -33.46
N ARG A 501 -29.64 9.19 -33.94
CA ARG A 501 -29.36 7.89 -34.58
C ARG A 501 -29.66 6.65 -33.71
N SER A 502 -29.62 6.78 -32.39
CA SER A 502 -29.82 5.69 -31.43
C SER A 502 -31.25 5.66 -30.89
N LYS A 503 -31.95 4.55 -31.11
CA LYS A 503 -33.28 4.32 -30.53
C LYS A 503 -33.29 4.48 -29.01
N ILE A 504 -32.23 4.04 -28.33
CA ILE A 504 -32.10 4.14 -26.87
C ILE A 504 -32.11 5.61 -26.40
N VAL A 505 -31.45 6.50 -27.15
CA VAL A 505 -31.43 7.93 -26.82
C VAL A 505 -32.82 8.52 -27.05
N ARG A 506 -33.43 8.26 -28.22
CA ARG A 506 -34.80 8.73 -28.53
C ARG A 506 -35.82 8.30 -27.46
N ASP A 507 -35.78 7.04 -27.05
CA ASP A 507 -36.67 6.49 -26.02
C ASP A 507 -36.42 7.14 -24.65
N LYS A 508 -35.15 7.39 -24.28
CA LYS A 508 -34.81 8.07 -23.02
C LYS A 508 -35.29 9.52 -23.01
N VAL A 509 -35.08 10.24 -24.12
CA VAL A 509 -35.53 11.63 -24.29
C VAL A 509 -37.05 11.71 -24.18
N LYS A 510 -37.78 10.83 -24.88
CA LYS A 510 -39.25 10.77 -24.79
C LYS A 510 -39.73 10.59 -23.36
N ARG A 511 -39.13 9.68 -22.60
CA ARG A 511 -39.47 9.45 -21.18
C ARG A 511 -39.14 10.66 -20.31
N ALA A 512 -37.98 11.29 -20.50
CA ALA A 512 -37.59 12.46 -19.73
C ALA A 512 -38.53 13.64 -20.00
N MET A 513 -38.87 13.92 -21.26
CA MET A 513 -39.84 14.97 -21.60
C MET A 513 -41.21 14.71 -20.97
N GLN A 514 -41.70 13.47 -21.00
CA GLN A 514 -42.94 13.08 -20.33
C GLN A 514 -42.87 13.28 -18.81
N GLN A 515 -41.77 12.86 -18.19
CA GLN A 515 -41.56 12.96 -16.74
C GLN A 515 -41.57 14.41 -16.24
N PHE A 516 -40.99 15.34 -17.01
CA PHE A 516 -40.91 16.76 -16.65
C PHE A 516 -42.03 17.61 -17.24
N GLY A 517 -43.04 17.00 -17.88
CA GLY A 517 -44.17 17.71 -18.48
C GLY A 517 -43.79 18.65 -19.63
N LEU A 518 -42.69 18.34 -20.34
CA LEU A 518 -42.18 19.16 -21.44
C LEU A 518 -42.96 18.82 -22.71
N VAL A 519 -43.82 19.73 -23.14
CA VAL A 519 -44.55 19.62 -24.41
C VAL A 519 -43.75 20.37 -25.48
N ALA A 520 -43.41 19.67 -26.57
CA ALA A 520 -42.81 20.33 -27.73
C ALA A 520 -43.84 21.32 -28.30
N VAL A 521 -43.52 22.62 -28.27
CA VAL A 521 -44.32 23.62 -29.00
C VAL A 521 -44.13 23.32 -30.48
N PRO A 522 -45.19 23.00 -31.25
CA PRO A 522 -45.04 22.76 -32.68
C PRO A 522 -44.45 24.02 -33.32
N GLN A 523 -43.30 23.88 -33.98
CA GLN A 523 -42.73 24.97 -34.78
C GLN A 523 -43.71 25.29 -35.90
N VAL A 524 -44.45 26.39 -35.74
CA VAL A 524 -45.18 27.01 -36.84
C VAL A 524 -44.09 27.44 -37.83
N HIS A 525 -43.96 26.70 -38.94
CA HIS A 525 -43.13 27.11 -40.06
C HIS A 525 -43.58 28.50 -40.51
N GLN A 526 -42.86 29.55 -40.09
CA GLN A 526 -42.88 30.82 -40.80
C GLN A 526 -42.16 30.59 -42.13
N GLN A 527 -42.93 30.19 -43.13
CA GLN A 527 -42.57 30.44 -44.52
C GLN A 527 -42.58 31.95 -44.71
N VAL A 528 -41.40 32.58 -44.63
CA VAL A 528 -41.16 33.90 -45.21
C VAL A 528 -40.46 33.65 -46.53
N GLY A 529 -41.14 34.02 -47.61
CA GLY A 529 -40.62 33.99 -48.98
C GLY A 529 -39.66 35.12 -49.30
#